data_AF-A0A381Z3S2-F1
#
_entry.id   AF-A0A381Z3S2-F1
#
_cell.length_a   1.000
_cell.length_b   1.000
_cell.length_c   1.000
_cell.angle_alpha   90.00
_cell.angle_beta   90.00
_cell.angle_gamma   90.00
#
_symmetry.space_group_name_H-M   'P 1'
#
loop_
_entity.id
_entity.type
_entity.pdbx_description
1 polymer ?
#
loop_
_entity_poly.entity_id
_entity_poly.type
_entity_poly.pdbx_seq_one_letter_code
_entity_poly.pdbx_strand_id
1 'polypeptide(L)'
;MKNTNRIFLILTFLYLYCLRADLASPAPMNFIQPDGTKFTGLNRGNHLQGWREANGWSIIQNEDGWWVYALGADSHTLIPSTQKVGIDLEPDQNPALNNLPRHLKPELRFLLDEGPVPDIRNTRTDTFFVPLLLVDFPDYAYEYPMDTFEDIMNLAGYAYPGTENSGSFRDFYQEISYGEFLPHSIIAEWVRAPNPHDYYAYSNPDGYAHV
;
A
#
# COMPACT_ATOMS: atom_id res chain seq x y z
N MET A 1 28.09 -20.59 32.31
CA MET A 1 28.53 -20.61 30.89
C MET A 1 27.87 -21.69 30.01
N LYS A 2 26.88 -22.49 30.47
CA LYS A 2 26.22 -23.54 29.63
C LYS A 2 25.04 -23.04 28.78
N ASN A 3 24.48 -21.86 29.06
CA ASN A 3 23.27 -21.35 28.38
C ASN A 3 23.56 -20.39 27.22
N THR A 4 24.81 -19.90 27.09
CA THR A 4 25.21 -18.95 26.06
C THR A 4 25.08 -19.54 24.64
N ASN A 5 25.44 -20.82 24.47
CA ASN A 5 25.31 -21.51 23.18
C ASN A 5 23.84 -21.77 22.78
N ARG A 6 22.94 -21.94 23.76
CA ARG A 6 21.49 -22.09 23.50
C ARG A 6 20.85 -20.76 23.12
N ILE A 7 21.27 -19.65 23.73
CA ILE A 7 20.82 -18.29 23.40
C ILE A 7 21.26 -17.92 21.98
N PHE A 8 22.51 -18.24 21.61
CA PHE A 8 23.01 -18.01 20.25
C PHE A 8 22.19 -18.77 19.20
N LEU A 9 21.86 -20.06 19.45
CA LEU A 9 21.05 -20.88 18.55
C LEU A 9 19.63 -20.32 18.34
N ILE A 10 18.99 -19.78 19.39
CA ILE A 10 17.65 -19.19 19.33
C ILE A 10 17.67 -17.86 18.54
N LEU A 11 18.71 -17.04 18.74
CA LEU A 11 18.89 -15.78 17.98
C LEU A 11 19.17 -16.03 16.49
N THR A 12 19.93 -17.09 16.14
CA THR A 12 20.16 -17.45 14.73
C THR A 12 18.87 -17.93 14.03
N PHE A 13 17.96 -18.58 14.77
CA PHE A 13 16.65 -18.99 14.23
C PHE A 13 15.67 -17.82 14.06
N LEU A 14 15.78 -16.77 14.88
CA LEU A 14 14.99 -15.54 14.76
C LEU A 14 15.39 -14.69 13.54
N TYR A 15 16.65 -14.79 13.08
CA TYR A 15 17.14 -14.04 11.93
C TYR A 15 16.57 -14.51 10.57
N LEU A 16 15.93 -15.69 10.52
CA LEU A 16 15.39 -16.28 9.27
C LEU A 16 13.97 -15.80 8.91
N TYR A 17 13.33 -14.99 9.75
CA TYR A 17 12.01 -14.41 9.45
C TYR A 17 12.14 -12.98 8.91
N CYS A 18 12.73 -12.82 7.73
CA CYS A 18 12.52 -11.62 6.93
C CYS A 18 11.12 -11.68 6.31
N LEU A 19 10.11 -11.26 7.06
CA LEU A 19 8.78 -11.02 6.51
C LEU A 19 8.86 -9.83 5.55
N ARG A 20 8.68 -10.09 4.25
CA ARG A 20 8.59 -9.05 3.21
C ARG A 20 7.13 -8.56 3.19
N ALA A 21 6.82 -7.52 3.96
CA ALA A 21 5.48 -6.92 4.07
C ALA A 21 5.03 -6.10 2.84
N ASP A 22 5.87 -6.05 1.81
CA ASP A 22 5.68 -5.18 0.64
C ASP A 22 4.97 -5.86 -0.54
N LEU A 23 4.76 -7.19 -0.48
CA LEU A 23 4.14 -7.92 -1.59
C LEU A 23 2.62 -7.83 -1.56
N ALA A 24 2.02 -7.63 -2.73
CA ALA A 24 0.58 -7.75 -2.94
C ALA A 24 0.08 -9.14 -2.50
N SER A 25 -1.10 -9.16 -1.88
CA SER A 25 -1.72 -10.41 -1.45
C SER A 25 -1.83 -11.40 -2.62
N PRO A 26 -1.29 -12.62 -2.50
CA PRO A 26 -1.37 -13.61 -3.56
C PRO A 26 -2.74 -14.28 -3.66
N ALA A 27 -3.72 -13.85 -2.84
CA ALA A 27 -5.06 -14.43 -2.81
C ALA A 27 -5.82 -14.14 -4.12
N PRO A 28 -6.50 -15.14 -4.71
CA PRO A 28 -7.40 -14.92 -5.84
C PRO A 28 -8.54 -13.95 -5.48
N MET A 29 -8.89 -13.09 -6.42
CA MET A 29 -10.02 -12.17 -6.32
C MET A 29 -10.92 -12.24 -7.55
N ASN A 30 -12.20 -11.94 -7.36
CA ASN A 30 -13.18 -11.91 -8.45
C ASN A 30 -13.21 -10.51 -9.06
N PHE A 31 -12.93 -10.44 -10.36
CA PHE A 31 -13.13 -9.26 -11.17
C PHE A 31 -14.48 -9.35 -11.90
N ILE A 32 -15.05 -8.19 -12.19
CA ILE A 32 -16.34 -8.06 -12.87
C ILE A 32 -16.12 -7.21 -14.13
N GLN A 33 -16.55 -7.72 -15.27
CA GLN A 33 -16.60 -7.00 -16.54
C GLN A 33 -17.78 -6.03 -16.55
N PRO A 34 -17.77 -4.99 -17.40
CA PRO A 34 -18.90 -4.07 -17.55
C PRO A 34 -20.25 -4.74 -17.87
N ASP A 35 -20.25 -5.91 -18.52
CA ASP A 35 -21.46 -6.70 -18.79
C ASP A 35 -21.93 -7.60 -17.62
N GLY A 36 -21.22 -7.57 -16.49
CA GLY A 36 -21.48 -8.39 -15.31
C GLY A 36 -20.80 -9.76 -15.32
N THR A 37 -20.11 -10.14 -16.41
CA THR A 37 -19.33 -11.38 -16.47
C THR A 37 -18.24 -11.35 -15.41
N LYS A 38 -18.05 -12.45 -14.67
CA LYS A 38 -17.07 -12.55 -13.60
C LYS A 38 -15.92 -13.46 -14.02
N PHE A 39 -14.71 -13.09 -13.63
CA PHE A 39 -13.54 -13.95 -13.79
C PHE A 39 -12.63 -13.82 -12.56
N THR A 40 -11.83 -14.85 -12.31
CA THR A 40 -10.88 -14.87 -11.20
C THR A 40 -9.53 -14.37 -11.68
N GLY A 41 -8.91 -13.48 -10.92
CA GLY A 41 -7.55 -13.04 -11.15
C GLY A 41 -6.79 -12.84 -9.84
N LEU A 42 -5.58 -12.33 -9.99
CA LEU A 42 -4.60 -12.19 -8.93
C LEU A 42 -4.00 -10.79 -8.99
N ASN A 43 -3.83 -10.15 -7.84
CA ASN A 43 -3.00 -8.96 -7.73
C ASN A 43 -1.54 -9.39 -7.50
N ARG A 44 -0.60 -8.69 -8.10
CA ARG A 44 0.83 -9.02 -8.14
C ARG A 44 1.67 -7.79 -7.90
N GLY A 45 2.89 -8.03 -7.42
CA GLY A 45 3.91 -7.00 -7.27
C GLY A 45 3.85 -6.26 -5.93
N ASN A 46 4.21 -4.99 -5.91
CA ASN A 46 4.24 -4.12 -4.73
C ASN A 46 3.92 -2.66 -5.11
N HIS A 47 4.09 -1.72 -4.17
CA HIS A 47 3.86 -0.28 -4.41
C HIS A 47 4.76 0.36 -5.48
N LEU A 48 5.88 -0.28 -5.86
CA LEU A 48 6.81 0.20 -6.89
C LEU A 48 6.62 -0.47 -8.25
N GLN A 49 6.05 -1.67 -8.28
CA GLN A 49 5.81 -2.45 -9.50
C GLN A 49 4.66 -3.40 -9.22
N GLY A 50 3.43 -3.01 -9.56
CA GLY A 50 2.26 -3.87 -9.38
C GLY A 50 1.45 -4.04 -10.66
N TRP A 51 0.87 -5.23 -10.83
CA TRP A 51 0.05 -5.60 -11.98
C TRP A 51 -0.98 -6.65 -11.58
N ARG A 52 -1.87 -7.01 -12.50
CA ARG A 52 -2.90 -8.03 -12.27
C ARG A 52 -2.76 -9.14 -13.30
N GLU A 53 -3.11 -10.36 -12.91
CA GLU A 53 -3.05 -11.53 -13.78
C GLU A 53 -4.33 -12.37 -13.72
N ALA A 54 -4.71 -12.95 -14.85
CA ALA A 54 -5.68 -14.04 -14.92
C ALA A 54 -5.01 -15.24 -15.57
N ASN A 55 -4.96 -16.38 -14.87
CA ASN A 55 -4.32 -17.61 -15.35
C ASN A 55 -2.88 -17.41 -15.86
N GLY A 56 -2.10 -16.52 -15.22
CA GLY A 56 -0.71 -16.19 -15.58
C GLY A 56 -0.55 -15.22 -16.76
N TRP A 57 -1.66 -14.70 -17.30
CA TRP A 57 -1.67 -13.65 -18.30
C TRP A 57 -1.91 -12.31 -17.65
N SER A 58 -1.11 -11.32 -17.98
CA SER A 58 -1.25 -9.98 -17.43
C SER A 58 -2.45 -9.27 -18.05
N ILE A 59 -3.20 -8.56 -17.22
CA ILE A 59 -4.48 -7.94 -17.58
C ILE A 59 -4.50 -6.47 -17.15
N ILE A 60 -5.22 -5.65 -17.89
CA ILE A 60 -5.43 -4.23 -17.61
C ILE A 60 -6.84 -3.83 -18.04
N GLN A 61 -7.43 -2.78 -17.46
CA GLN A 61 -8.64 -2.20 -18.04
C GLN A 61 -8.29 -1.25 -19.17
N ASN A 62 -9.05 -1.31 -20.26
CA ASN A 62 -8.99 -0.30 -21.31
C ASN A 62 -9.80 0.94 -20.95
N GLU A 63 -9.80 1.96 -21.82
CA GLU A 63 -10.53 3.22 -21.63
C GLU A 63 -12.05 3.04 -21.47
N ASP A 64 -12.61 1.94 -21.99
CA ASP A 64 -14.03 1.59 -21.88
C ASP A 64 -14.36 0.81 -20.57
N GLY A 65 -13.39 0.64 -19.67
CA GLY A 65 -13.55 -0.08 -18.39
C GLY A 65 -13.58 -1.61 -18.51
N TRP A 66 -13.28 -2.18 -19.68
CA TRP A 66 -13.21 -3.62 -19.88
C TRP A 66 -11.85 -4.17 -19.46
N TRP A 67 -11.85 -5.28 -18.72
CA TRP A 67 -10.62 -6.03 -18.47
C TRP A 67 -10.20 -6.81 -19.71
N VAL A 68 -9.03 -6.48 -20.22
CA VAL A 68 -8.44 -7.06 -21.42
C VAL A 68 -7.06 -7.64 -21.12
N TYR A 69 -6.61 -8.57 -21.96
CA TYR A 69 -5.23 -9.06 -21.90
C TYR A 69 -4.24 -7.96 -22.29
N ALA A 70 -3.07 -7.93 -21.65
CA ALA A 70 -2.01 -6.98 -21.96
C ALA A 70 -1.10 -7.48 -23.10
N LEU A 71 -0.81 -6.62 -24.08
CA LEU A 71 0.06 -6.94 -25.22
C LEU A 71 1.55 -6.75 -24.94
N GLY A 72 1.86 -5.86 -24.00
CA GLY A 72 3.21 -5.41 -23.69
C GLY A 72 3.18 -4.45 -22.51
N ALA A 73 4.33 -3.85 -22.23
CA ALA A 73 4.45 -2.79 -21.24
C ALA A 73 5.14 -1.59 -21.90
N ASP A 74 4.63 -0.39 -21.60
CA ASP A 74 5.29 0.88 -21.91
C ASP A 74 5.62 1.55 -20.58
N SER A 75 6.91 1.51 -20.22
CA SER A 75 7.42 1.87 -18.89
C SER A 75 6.56 1.28 -17.76
N HIS A 76 5.82 2.13 -17.03
CA HIS A 76 5.08 1.71 -15.83
C HIS A 76 3.65 1.23 -16.09
N THR A 77 3.20 1.22 -17.35
CA THR A 77 1.83 0.89 -17.71
C THR A 77 1.79 -0.29 -18.69
N LEU A 78 0.83 -1.20 -18.51
CA LEU A 78 0.60 -2.28 -19.47
C LEU A 78 -0.17 -1.77 -20.69
N ILE A 79 0.12 -2.30 -21.87
CA ILE A 79 -0.54 -1.92 -23.12
C ILE A 79 -1.79 -2.80 -23.29
N PRO A 80 -3.02 -2.24 -23.34
CA PRO A 80 -4.24 -3.03 -23.48
C PRO A 80 -4.36 -3.69 -24.87
N SER A 81 -4.94 -4.88 -24.92
CA SER A 81 -5.44 -5.51 -26.16
C SER A 81 -6.93 -5.21 -26.37
N THR A 82 -7.50 -5.75 -27.44
CA THR A 82 -8.96 -5.76 -27.66
C THR A 82 -9.67 -6.99 -27.07
N GLN A 83 -8.91 -7.97 -26.58
CA GLN A 83 -9.45 -9.28 -26.18
C GLN A 83 -9.80 -9.30 -24.70
N LYS A 84 -11.06 -9.58 -24.38
CA LYS A 84 -11.66 -9.48 -23.05
C LYS A 84 -11.46 -10.75 -22.24
N VAL A 85 -10.97 -10.56 -21.01
CA VAL A 85 -10.67 -11.66 -20.09
C VAL A 85 -11.97 -12.33 -19.62
N GLY A 86 -12.04 -13.65 -19.70
CA GLY A 86 -13.22 -14.42 -19.29
C GLY A 86 -14.38 -14.39 -20.30
N ILE A 87 -14.22 -13.73 -21.45
CA ILE A 87 -15.19 -13.69 -22.55
C ILE A 87 -14.55 -14.23 -23.83
N ASP A 88 -13.42 -13.65 -24.23
CA ASP A 88 -12.66 -14.12 -25.39
C ASP A 88 -11.72 -15.28 -25.02
N LEU A 89 -11.24 -16.00 -26.03
CA LEU A 89 -10.29 -17.09 -25.84
C LEU A 89 -9.00 -16.58 -25.18
N GLU A 90 -8.44 -17.39 -24.28
CA GLU A 90 -7.16 -17.09 -23.64
C GLU A 90 -6.01 -17.04 -24.66
N PRO A 91 -4.90 -16.33 -24.36
CA PRO A 91 -3.78 -16.18 -25.29
C PRO A 91 -3.24 -17.48 -25.90
N ASP A 92 -3.20 -18.59 -25.15
CA ASP A 92 -2.75 -19.90 -25.67
C ASP A 92 -3.64 -20.44 -26.81
N GLN A 93 -4.88 -19.98 -26.92
CA GLN A 93 -5.89 -20.43 -27.86
C GLN A 93 -6.37 -19.31 -28.81
N ASN A 94 -5.81 -18.11 -28.67
CA ASN A 94 -6.30 -16.91 -29.35
C ASN A 94 -5.26 -16.38 -30.34
N PRO A 95 -5.47 -16.57 -31.65
CA PRO A 95 -4.51 -16.11 -32.67
C PRO A 95 -4.23 -14.60 -32.65
N ALA A 96 -5.15 -13.80 -32.10
CA ALA A 96 -4.97 -12.35 -31.95
C ALA A 96 -3.98 -11.97 -30.84
N LEU A 97 -3.63 -12.92 -29.96
CA LEU A 97 -2.75 -12.74 -28.79
C LEU A 97 -1.49 -13.61 -28.88
N ASN A 98 -1.06 -13.93 -30.10
CA ASN A 98 0.09 -14.81 -30.32
C ASN A 98 1.37 -14.24 -29.71
N ASN A 99 2.16 -15.13 -29.11
CA ASN A 99 3.48 -14.86 -28.52
C ASN A 99 3.47 -13.86 -27.35
N LEU A 100 2.35 -13.71 -26.64
CA LEU A 100 2.38 -12.98 -25.38
C LEU A 100 3.23 -13.74 -24.35
N PRO A 101 4.14 -13.05 -23.65
CA PRO A 101 4.83 -13.65 -22.53
C PRO A 101 3.86 -13.77 -21.34
N ARG A 102 3.87 -14.94 -20.68
CA ARG A 102 3.24 -15.10 -19.37
C ARG A 102 3.97 -14.22 -18.35
N HIS A 103 3.22 -13.71 -17.37
CA HIS A 103 3.75 -12.87 -16.29
C HIS A 103 4.43 -11.59 -16.77
N LEU A 104 3.90 -11.00 -17.84
CA LEU A 104 4.31 -9.69 -18.32
C LEU A 104 4.13 -8.65 -17.20
N LYS A 105 5.18 -7.92 -16.86
CA LYS A 105 5.15 -6.94 -15.78
C LYS A 105 5.55 -5.55 -16.31
N PRO A 106 4.96 -4.47 -15.77
CA PRO A 106 5.44 -3.13 -16.03
C PRO A 106 6.84 -2.92 -15.44
N GLU A 107 7.55 -1.91 -15.89
CA GLU A 107 8.85 -1.53 -15.33
C GLU A 107 8.71 -1.02 -13.88
N LEU A 108 9.73 -1.32 -13.06
CA LEU A 108 9.80 -0.90 -11.66
C LEU A 108 9.94 0.63 -11.58
N ARG A 109 9.13 1.25 -10.72
CA ARG A 109 9.27 2.68 -10.37
C ARG A 109 10.41 2.85 -9.38
N PHE A 110 11.28 3.82 -9.67
CA PHE A 110 12.32 4.25 -8.75
C PHE A 110 11.89 5.58 -8.13
N LEU A 111 11.62 5.57 -6.82
CA LEU A 111 11.40 6.79 -6.06
C LEU A 111 12.77 7.35 -5.66
N LEU A 112 13.19 8.43 -6.31
CA LEU A 112 14.38 9.17 -5.91
C LEU A 112 13.99 10.07 -4.75
N ASP A 113 14.56 9.79 -3.57
CA ASP A 113 14.44 10.66 -2.40
C ASP A 113 15.57 11.70 -2.45
N GLU A 114 15.25 12.86 -3.02
CA GLU A 114 16.12 14.05 -3.01
C GLU A 114 15.80 14.96 -1.81
N GLY A 115 15.06 14.45 -0.82
CA GLY A 115 14.74 15.18 0.40
C GLY A 115 16.01 15.53 1.18
N PRO A 116 16.03 16.68 1.87
CA PRO A 116 17.15 17.00 2.75
C PRO A 116 17.18 15.96 3.88
N VAL A 117 18.30 15.23 4.02
CA VAL A 117 18.53 14.38 5.20
C VAL A 117 18.64 15.31 6.42
N PRO A 118 17.73 15.24 7.40
CA PRO A 118 17.80 16.09 8.57
C PRO A 118 19.11 15.81 9.35
N ASP A 119 19.90 16.85 9.65
CA ASP A 119 21.05 16.69 10.55
C ASP A 119 20.54 16.58 11.99
N ILE A 120 20.32 15.34 12.43
CA ILE A 120 19.85 15.01 13.78
C ILE A 120 20.75 15.53 14.91
N ARG A 121 21.99 15.97 14.61
CA ARG A 121 22.89 16.56 15.60
C ARG A 121 22.62 18.05 15.82
N ASN A 122 21.94 18.69 14.88
CA ASN A 122 21.51 20.09 14.95
C ASN A 122 20.03 20.23 15.32
N THR A 123 19.25 19.14 15.30
CA THR A 123 17.91 19.15 15.88
C THR A 123 18.05 19.23 17.39
N ARG A 124 17.51 20.31 17.96
CA ARG A 124 17.51 20.52 19.41
C ARG A 124 16.62 19.43 20.04
N THR A 125 16.74 19.25 21.35
CA THR A 125 15.83 18.45 22.18
C THR A 125 14.43 19.08 22.30
N ASP A 126 14.03 19.94 21.36
CA ASP A 126 12.73 20.60 21.35
C ASP A 126 11.68 19.76 20.61
N THR A 127 10.45 20.28 20.61
CA THR A 127 9.28 19.61 20.06
C THR A 127 9.39 19.47 18.54
N PHE A 128 9.24 18.23 18.05
CA PHE A 128 9.22 17.93 16.61
C PHE A 128 7.78 17.94 16.11
N PHE A 129 7.44 18.91 15.26
CA PHE A 129 6.09 19.02 14.71
C PHE A 129 5.89 18.04 13.55
N VAL A 130 4.89 17.17 13.69
CA VAL A 130 4.54 16.15 12.69
C VAL A 130 3.18 16.50 12.08
N PRO A 131 3.07 16.83 10.79
CA PRO A 131 1.77 17.11 10.18
C PRO A 131 0.95 15.81 10.07
N LEU A 132 -0.31 15.84 10.50
CA LEU A 132 -1.28 14.77 10.33
C LEU A 132 -2.49 15.29 9.53
N LEU A 133 -2.72 14.70 8.36
CA LEU A 133 -3.87 15.01 7.50
C LEU A 133 -4.96 13.96 7.71
N LEU A 134 -6.16 14.42 8.04
CA LEU A 134 -7.36 13.58 8.14
C LEU A 134 -8.18 13.76 6.86
N VAL A 135 -8.44 12.67 6.14
CA VAL A 135 -9.13 12.70 4.84
C VAL A 135 -10.36 11.80 4.87
N ASP A 136 -11.52 12.35 4.52
CA ASP A 136 -12.75 11.59 4.30
C ASP A 136 -13.18 11.64 2.83
N PHE A 137 -14.17 10.81 2.46
CA PHE A 137 -14.59 10.61 1.07
C PHE A 137 -16.09 10.89 0.89
N PRO A 138 -16.54 11.26 -0.33
CA PRO A 138 -17.95 11.50 -0.63
C PRO A 138 -18.89 10.33 -0.33
N ASP A 139 -18.40 9.10 -0.49
CA ASP A 139 -19.09 7.83 -0.27
C ASP A 139 -18.68 7.12 1.03
N TYR A 140 -17.68 7.65 1.74
CA TYR A 140 -17.16 7.09 2.98
C TYR A 140 -16.72 8.22 3.94
N ALA A 141 -17.66 8.67 4.76
CA ALA A 141 -17.45 9.74 5.73
C ALA A 141 -16.70 9.25 6.97
N TYR A 142 -16.03 10.17 7.67
CA TYR A 142 -15.35 9.86 8.93
C TYR A 142 -16.33 9.46 10.03
N GLU A 143 -15.89 8.58 10.94
CA GLU A 143 -16.68 8.12 12.09
C GLU A 143 -16.17 8.67 13.43
N TYR A 144 -14.89 9.03 13.51
CA TYR A 144 -14.23 9.45 14.75
C TYR A 144 -14.10 10.97 14.84
N PRO A 145 -14.34 11.56 16.03
CA PRO A 145 -14.10 12.98 16.27
C PRO A 145 -12.60 13.28 16.26
N MET A 146 -12.24 14.52 15.95
CA MET A 146 -10.84 14.97 15.90
C MET A 146 -10.11 14.78 17.23
N ASP A 147 -10.78 15.02 18.35
CA ASP A 147 -10.22 14.86 19.70
C ASP A 147 -9.69 13.44 19.95
N THR A 148 -10.29 12.42 19.32
CA THR A 148 -9.77 11.04 19.40
C THR A 148 -8.36 10.94 18.82
N PHE A 149 -8.08 11.65 17.73
CA PHE A 149 -6.75 11.68 17.14
C PHE A 149 -5.80 12.54 17.97
N GLU A 150 -6.26 13.67 18.53
CA GLU A 150 -5.44 14.45 19.46
C GLU A 150 -5.00 13.61 20.66
N ASP A 151 -5.91 12.82 21.24
CA ASP A 151 -5.60 11.96 22.38
C ASP A 151 -4.59 10.85 21.99
N ILE A 152 -4.85 10.14 20.90
CA ILE A 152 -3.96 9.04 20.45
C ILE A 152 -2.59 9.57 20.02
N MET A 153 -2.51 10.79 19.47
CA MET A 153 -1.27 11.32 18.92
C MET A 153 -0.44 12.09 19.96
N ASN A 154 -1.09 12.86 20.84
CA ASN A 154 -0.45 13.89 21.65
C ASN A 154 -0.66 13.76 23.17
N LEU A 155 -1.70 13.06 23.65
CA LEU A 155 -1.99 13.00 25.08
C LEU A 155 -0.93 12.18 25.85
N ALA A 156 -0.27 12.84 26.79
CA ALA A 156 0.70 12.18 27.67
C ALA A 156 0.00 11.19 28.61
N GLY A 157 0.46 9.95 28.63
CA GLY A 157 -0.13 8.88 29.43
C GLY A 157 -1.45 8.36 28.86
N TYR A 158 -1.70 8.53 27.55
CA TYR A 158 -2.88 7.98 26.90
C TYR A 158 -3.00 6.48 27.16
N ALA A 159 -4.21 6.03 27.48
CA ALA A 159 -4.55 4.63 27.67
C ALA A 159 -5.82 4.31 26.87
N TYR A 160 -5.70 3.41 25.90
CA TYR A 160 -6.85 2.95 25.13
C TYR A 160 -7.84 2.22 26.07
N PRO A 161 -9.16 2.47 25.96
CA PRO A 161 -10.15 1.87 26.84
C PRO A 161 -10.00 0.34 26.99
N GLY A 162 -9.90 -0.12 28.23
CA GLY A 162 -9.72 -1.55 28.55
C GLY A 162 -8.27 -2.05 28.47
N THR A 163 -7.31 -1.16 28.23
CA THR A 163 -5.87 -1.47 28.27
C THR A 163 -5.14 -0.54 29.22
N GLU A 164 -4.17 -1.06 29.97
CA GLU A 164 -3.26 -0.24 30.76
C GLU A 164 -2.02 0.09 29.93
N ASN A 165 -1.53 1.33 30.04
CA ASN A 165 -0.24 1.76 29.47
C ASN A 165 -0.07 1.53 27.96
N SER A 166 -1.11 1.75 27.14
CA SER A 166 -0.93 1.70 25.67
C SER A 166 0.00 2.81 25.15
N GLY A 167 -0.04 3.99 25.79
CA GLY A 167 0.71 5.19 25.39
C GLY A 167 0.14 5.85 24.13
N SER A 168 0.39 7.14 23.96
CA SER A 168 0.17 7.85 22.70
C SER A 168 1.35 7.65 21.72
N PHE A 169 1.18 8.06 20.47
CA PHE A 169 2.29 8.20 19.52
C PHE A 169 3.45 9.00 20.13
N ARG A 170 3.12 10.12 20.80
CA ARG A 170 4.08 10.92 21.57
C ARG A 170 4.81 10.10 22.64
N ASP A 171 4.08 9.35 23.48
CA ASP A 171 4.69 8.60 24.57
C ASP A 171 5.63 7.50 24.05
N PHE A 172 5.21 6.76 23.02
CA PHE A 172 6.03 5.72 22.39
C PHE A 172 7.38 6.26 21.91
N TYR A 173 7.34 7.34 21.14
CA TYR A 173 8.53 7.94 20.55
C TYR A 173 9.42 8.64 21.58
N GLN A 174 8.82 9.21 22.62
CA GLN A 174 9.58 9.76 23.75
C GLN A 174 10.31 8.66 24.54
N GLU A 175 9.68 7.51 24.75
CA GLU A 175 10.28 6.38 25.47
C GLU A 175 11.45 5.76 24.71
N ILE A 176 11.26 5.38 23.44
CA ILE A 176 12.30 4.68 22.66
C ILE A 176 13.50 5.58 22.31
N SER A 177 13.30 6.90 22.32
CA SER A 177 14.35 7.88 22.11
C SER A 177 15.09 8.28 23.39
N TYR A 178 14.73 7.71 24.54
CA TYR A 178 15.27 8.11 25.85
C TYR A 178 15.07 9.61 26.15
N GLY A 179 13.96 10.18 25.66
CA GLY A 179 13.62 11.59 25.85
C GLY A 179 14.30 12.55 24.87
N GLU A 180 15.10 12.07 23.93
CA GLU A 180 15.79 12.89 22.93
C GLU A 180 14.87 13.31 21.76
N PHE A 181 13.71 12.66 21.61
CA PHE A 181 12.73 12.99 20.57
C PHE A 181 11.34 13.14 21.18
N LEU A 182 10.82 14.37 21.12
CA LEU A 182 9.48 14.71 21.60
C LEU A 182 8.60 15.15 20.42
N PRO A 183 7.84 14.24 19.79
CA PRO A 183 6.98 14.63 18.70
C PRO A 183 5.69 15.30 19.20
N HIS A 184 5.16 16.19 18.38
CA HIS A 184 3.84 16.80 18.56
C HIS A 184 3.16 16.85 17.21
N SER A 185 2.05 16.13 17.08
CA SER A 185 1.31 16.08 15.83
C SER A 185 0.45 17.32 15.67
N ILE A 186 0.56 18.00 14.53
CA ILE A 186 -0.34 19.08 14.14
C ILE A 186 -1.44 18.45 13.27
N ILE A 187 -2.63 18.33 13.84
CA ILE A 187 -3.76 17.68 13.19
C ILE A 187 -4.55 18.72 12.39
N ALA A 188 -4.67 18.49 11.08
CA ALA A 188 -5.52 19.31 10.23
C ALA A 188 -7.00 18.98 10.43
N GLU A 189 -7.87 19.94 10.08
CA GLU A 189 -9.30 19.64 9.93
C GLU A 189 -9.55 18.53 8.92
N TRP A 190 -10.67 17.82 9.08
CA TRP A 190 -11.10 16.81 8.10
C TRP A 190 -11.23 17.45 6.71
N VAL A 191 -10.43 16.95 5.77
CA VAL A 191 -10.48 17.36 4.37
C VAL A 191 -11.27 16.34 3.58
N ARG A 192 -12.29 16.83 2.85
CA ARG A 192 -13.04 16.01 1.90
C ARG A 192 -12.26 15.82 0.62
N ALA A 193 -11.96 14.57 0.29
CA ALA A 193 -11.40 14.19 -1.00
C ALA A 193 -12.40 14.49 -2.14
N PRO A 194 -11.92 14.92 -3.33
CA PRO A 194 -12.81 15.25 -4.45
C PRO A 194 -13.50 14.03 -5.07
N ASN A 195 -12.95 12.82 -4.90
CA ASN A 195 -13.47 11.59 -5.51
C ASN A 195 -13.88 10.55 -4.45
N PRO A 196 -14.72 9.56 -4.81
CA PRO A 196 -15.09 8.43 -3.95
C PRO A 196 -13.86 7.65 -3.43
N HIS A 197 -13.99 6.95 -2.31
CA HIS A 197 -12.92 6.19 -1.64
C HIS A 197 -12.16 5.26 -2.61
N ASP A 198 -12.91 4.48 -3.41
CA ASP A 198 -12.34 3.49 -4.32
C ASP A 198 -11.51 4.12 -5.46
N TYR A 199 -11.69 5.41 -5.72
CA TYR A 199 -10.91 6.14 -6.72
C TYR A 199 -9.41 6.10 -6.43
N TYR A 200 -9.03 6.20 -5.15
CA TYR A 200 -7.65 6.28 -4.68
C TYR A 200 -7.02 4.92 -4.39
N ALA A 201 -7.80 3.85 -4.45
CA ALA A 201 -7.28 2.52 -4.27
C ALA A 201 -6.48 2.11 -5.52
N TYR A 202 -5.31 1.50 -5.32
CA TYR A 202 -4.47 0.88 -6.36
C TYR A 202 -5.22 -0.16 -7.24
N SER A 203 -6.46 -0.50 -6.88
CA SER A 203 -7.38 -1.40 -7.60
C SER A 203 -8.16 -0.70 -8.72
N ASN A 204 -8.27 0.63 -8.68
CA ASN A 204 -8.87 1.43 -9.75
C ASN A 204 -7.85 1.55 -10.91
N PRO A 205 -8.22 1.19 -12.15
CA PRO A 205 -7.34 1.34 -13.32
C PRO A 205 -6.92 2.79 -13.57
N ASP A 206 -7.78 3.76 -13.21
CA ASP A 206 -7.45 5.18 -13.30
C ASP A 206 -6.74 5.72 -12.06
N GLY A 207 -6.58 4.90 -11.01
CA GLY A 207 -5.90 5.30 -9.77
C GLY A 207 -4.46 5.77 -10.01
N TYR A 208 -3.85 5.34 -11.13
CA TYR A 208 -2.53 5.78 -11.58
C TYR A 208 -2.50 7.15 -12.28
N ALA A 209 -3.59 7.61 -12.89
CA ALA A 209 -3.63 8.87 -13.63
C ALA A 209 -3.67 10.10 -12.72
N HIS A 210 -3.76 9.88 -11.40
CA HIS A 210 -4.06 10.91 -10.41
C HIS A 210 -3.14 10.89 -9.18
N VAL A 211 -2.02 10.15 -9.25
CA VAL A 211 -0.91 10.21 -8.27
C VAL A 211 0.34 10.78 -8.93
#